data_AF-A0A9P7ZT89-F1
#
_entry.id   AF-A0A9P7ZT89-F1
#
_cell.length_a   1.000
_cell.length_b   1.000
_cell.length_c   1.000
_cell.angle_alpha   90.00
_cell.angle_beta   90.00
_cell.angle_gamma   90.00
#
_symmetry.space_group_name_H-M   'P 1'
#
loop_
_entity.id
_entity.type
_entity.pdbx_description
1 polymer ?
#
loop_
_entity_poly.entity_id
_entity_poly.type
_entity_poly.pdbx_seq_one_letter_code
_entity_poly.pdbx_strand_id
1 'polypeptide(L)'
;MPTYLCYGFRWDRRAIRIFVANHDLEDATPDWVINKMSSRVILRQLHKLYPSIGKPDEPVDLQGRDALGQEVKPEYAHLPANYNPEDDLVLRLDWSAIKLLESHDGTNRETSRPYAFVANYVVRVDQDCNLSMESAYKALLTEKHETEHGYLKTLQGALAPDEPLAWYVVHCADPGRAT
;
A
#
# COMPACT_ATOMS: atom_id res chain seq x y z
N MET A 1 -8.08 1.46 13.93
CA MET A 1 -7.84 0.68 12.70
C MET A 1 -6.94 1.53 11.82
N PRO A 2 -5.78 1.04 11.38
CA PRO A 2 -4.89 1.85 10.57
C PRO A 2 -5.57 2.26 9.26
N THR A 3 -5.54 3.55 8.97
CA THR A 3 -6.05 4.11 7.73
C THR A 3 -4.88 4.57 6.89
N TYR A 4 -4.93 4.32 5.58
CA TYR A 4 -3.89 4.73 4.66
C TYR A 4 -4.47 5.55 3.52
N LEU A 5 -3.76 6.62 3.15
CA LEU A 5 -3.92 7.31 1.88
C LEU A 5 -2.92 6.68 0.90
N CYS A 6 -3.39 6.19 -0.24
CA CYS A 6 -2.53 5.56 -1.22
C CYS A 6 -2.85 5.99 -2.66
N TYR A 7 -1.83 6.03 -3.51
CA TYR A 7 -1.98 6.20 -4.96
C TYR A 7 -1.68 4.88 -5.66
N GLY A 8 -2.65 4.38 -6.43
CA GLY A 8 -2.60 3.04 -6.98
C GLY A 8 -3.83 2.69 -7.77
N PHE A 9 -4.15 1.39 -7.81
CA PHE A 9 -5.35 0.87 -8.47
C PHE A 9 -5.94 -0.28 -7.65
N ARG A 10 -7.20 -0.61 -7.92
CA ARG A 10 -7.89 -1.76 -7.32
C ARG A 10 -7.49 -3.05 -8.04
N TRP A 11 -7.23 -4.11 -7.30
CA TRP A 11 -6.99 -5.44 -7.84
C TRP A 11 -8.07 -6.40 -7.33
N ASP A 12 -8.88 -6.90 -8.26
CA ASP A 12 -10.03 -7.76 -7.93
C ASP A 12 -9.59 -9.04 -7.20
N ARG A 13 -10.33 -9.42 -6.17
CA ARG A 13 -10.01 -10.58 -5.32
C ARG A 13 -9.97 -11.88 -6.09
N ARG A 14 -10.86 -12.06 -7.07
CA ARG A 14 -10.86 -13.24 -7.95
C ARG A 14 -9.59 -13.27 -8.80
N ALA A 15 -9.17 -12.11 -9.32
CA ALA A 15 -7.91 -12.00 -10.07
C ALA A 15 -6.69 -12.33 -9.18
N ILE A 16 -6.69 -11.89 -7.92
CA ILE A 16 -5.64 -12.24 -6.94
C ILE A 16 -5.60 -13.75 -6.67
N ARG A 17 -6.76 -14.38 -6.45
CA ARG A 17 -6.86 -15.85 -6.26
C ARG A 17 -6.31 -16.61 -7.48
N ILE A 18 -6.64 -16.17 -8.70
CA ILE A 18 -6.10 -16.73 -9.94
C ILE A 18 -4.59 -16.52 -10.02
N PHE A 19 -4.10 -15.33 -9.67
CA PHE A 19 -2.66 -15.02 -9.67
C PHE A 19 -1.89 -15.93 -8.70
N VAL A 20 -2.41 -16.14 -7.49
CA VAL A 20 -1.82 -17.04 -6.48
C VAL A 20 -1.77 -18.47 -7.00
N ALA A 21 -2.86 -18.96 -7.59
CA ALA A 21 -2.94 -20.31 -8.13
C ALA A 21 -2.00 -20.51 -9.34
N ASN A 22 -1.94 -19.56 -10.28
CA ASN A 22 -1.12 -19.67 -11.49
C ASN A 22 0.39 -19.64 -11.21
N HIS A 23 0.80 -19.15 -10.06
CA HIS A 23 2.21 -19.03 -9.67
C HIS A 23 2.58 -19.92 -8.48
N ASP A 24 1.69 -20.85 -8.09
CA ASP A 24 1.90 -21.81 -7.00
C ASP A 24 2.37 -21.14 -5.70
N LEU A 25 1.72 -20.04 -5.30
CA LEU A 25 2.07 -19.30 -4.08
C LEU A 25 1.41 -19.94 -2.85
N GLU A 26 1.91 -21.10 -2.41
CA GLU A 26 1.33 -21.90 -1.31
C GLU A 26 1.23 -21.15 0.03
N ASP A 27 2.17 -20.25 0.29
CA ASP A 27 2.21 -19.42 1.50
C ASP A 27 1.27 -18.19 1.46
N ALA A 28 0.55 -18.00 0.35
CA ALA A 28 -0.34 -16.86 0.17
C ALA A 28 -1.79 -17.18 0.53
N THR A 29 -2.38 -16.35 1.39
CA THR A 29 -3.82 -16.31 1.60
C THR A 29 -4.41 -15.19 0.73
N PRO A 30 -4.99 -15.48 -0.44
CA PRO A 30 -5.51 -14.45 -1.36
C PRO A 30 -6.68 -13.65 -0.75
N ASP A 31 -7.37 -14.22 0.23
CA ASP A 31 -8.46 -13.57 0.97
C ASP A 31 -7.97 -12.67 2.12
N TRP A 32 -6.66 -12.68 2.38
CA TRP A 32 -6.01 -11.86 3.39
C TRP A 32 -4.63 -11.45 2.89
N VAL A 33 -4.61 -10.55 1.90
CA VAL A 33 -3.37 -10.17 1.21
C VAL A 33 -2.45 -9.31 2.05
N ILE A 34 -2.98 -8.60 3.05
CA ILE A 34 -2.20 -7.74 3.94
C ILE A 34 -1.43 -8.56 5.00
N ASN A 35 -1.76 -9.84 5.17
CA ASN A 35 -1.00 -10.75 6.05
C ASN A 35 0.49 -10.73 5.68
N LYS A 36 1.36 -10.86 6.69
CA LYS A 36 2.82 -10.90 6.53
C LYS A 36 3.32 -11.86 5.45
N MET A 37 2.81 -13.08 5.45
CA MET A 37 3.26 -14.09 4.49
C MET A 37 2.69 -13.80 3.11
N SER A 38 1.38 -13.59 3.00
CA SER A 38 0.68 -13.28 1.74
C SER A 38 1.30 -12.09 1.02
N SER A 39 1.39 -10.94 1.69
CA SER A 39 1.93 -9.71 1.12
C SER A 39 3.36 -9.91 0.62
N ARG A 40 4.21 -10.54 1.45
CA ARG A 40 5.61 -10.78 1.10
C ARG A 40 5.76 -11.68 -0.14
N VAL A 41 5.04 -12.79 -0.23
CA VAL A 41 5.20 -13.72 -1.36
C VAL A 41 4.58 -13.18 -2.65
N ILE A 42 3.42 -12.52 -2.56
CA ILE A 42 2.77 -11.88 -3.72
C ILE A 42 3.67 -10.76 -4.25
N LEU A 43 4.17 -9.88 -3.39
CA LEU A 43 5.05 -8.78 -3.81
C LEU A 43 6.34 -9.29 -4.44
N ARG A 44 6.97 -10.33 -3.87
CA ARG A 44 8.17 -10.93 -4.49
C ARG A 44 7.89 -11.49 -5.87
N GLN A 45 6.75 -12.15 -6.04
CA GLN A 45 6.36 -12.67 -7.34
C GLN A 45 6.10 -11.54 -8.34
N LEU A 46 5.46 -10.44 -7.92
CA LEU A 46 5.29 -9.26 -8.78
C LEU A 46 6.64 -8.65 -9.19
N HIS A 47 7.59 -8.47 -8.26
CA HIS A 47 8.94 -7.99 -8.58
C HIS A 47 9.69 -8.93 -9.54
N LYS A 48 9.45 -10.25 -9.46
CA LYS A 48 10.01 -11.24 -10.39
C LYS A 48 9.41 -11.13 -11.79
N LEU A 49 8.10 -10.93 -11.90
CA LEU A 49 7.39 -10.86 -13.18
C LEU A 49 7.52 -9.50 -13.87
N TYR A 50 7.67 -8.44 -13.08
CA TYR A 50 7.77 -7.06 -13.56
C TYR A 50 9.07 -6.42 -13.02
N PRO A 51 10.24 -6.74 -13.60
CA PRO A 51 11.52 -6.18 -13.16
C PRO A 51 11.64 -4.66 -13.31
N SER A 52 10.71 -4.03 -14.02
CA SER A 52 10.59 -2.57 -14.14
C SER A 52 10.02 -1.91 -12.89
N ILE A 53 9.41 -2.68 -11.97
CA ILE A 53 9.10 -2.20 -10.63
C ILE A 53 10.45 -1.88 -9.98
N GLY A 54 10.69 -0.59 -9.74
CA GLY A 54 11.95 -0.11 -9.20
C GLY A 54 12.23 -0.62 -7.79
N LYS A 55 13.36 -0.15 -7.25
CA LYS A 55 13.54 -0.08 -5.80
C LYS A 55 12.51 0.91 -5.24
N PRO A 56 12.11 0.81 -3.97
CA PRO A 56 11.24 1.80 -3.34
C PRO A 56 11.73 3.20 -3.70
N ASP A 57 10.83 4.05 -4.19
CA ASP A 57 11.18 5.43 -4.49
C ASP A 57 11.87 6.01 -3.26
N GLU A 58 12.99 6.73 -3.46
CA GLU A 58 13.64 7.42 -2.35
C GLU A 58 12.58 8.33 -1.70
N PRO A 59 12.47 8.34 -0.36
CA PRO A 59 11.49 9.16 0.32
C PRO A 59 11.61 10.59 -0.23
N VAL A 60 10.50 11.15 -0.70
CA VAL A 60 10.45 12.54 -1.15
C VAL A 60 11.09 13.38 -0.06
N ASP A 61 12.21 14.07 -0.28
CA ASP A 61 12.80 14.94 0.73
C ASP A 61 11.82 16.09 1.04
N LEU A 62 10.91 15.85 1.98
CA LEU A 62 10.14 16.85 2.68
C LEU A 62 10.87 17.01 4.00
N GLN A 63 11.93 17.81 4.01
CA GLN A 63 12.84 18.03 5.13
C GLN A 63 12.13 18.11 6.49
N GLY A 64 11.98 16.96 7.14
CA GLY A 64 11.44 16.80 8.47
C GLY A 64 12.52 16.16 9.30
N ARG A 65 13.22 16.96 10.10
CA ARG A 65 14.14 16.43 11.10
C ARG A 65 13.41 16.33 12.43
N ASP A 66 13.57 15.24 13.15
CA ASP A 66 13.06 15.13 14.51
C ASP A 66 13.84 16.06 15.47
N ALA A 67 13.42 16.13 16.73
CA ALA A 67 14.10 16.93 17.76
C ALA A 67 15.56 16.49 18.04
N LEU A 68 15.96 15.32 17.52
CA LEU A 68 17.30 14.72 17.63
C LEU A 68 18.13 14.89 16.36
N GLY A 69 17.58 15.54 15.33
CA GLY A 69 18.25 15.79 14.05
C GLY A 69 18.30 14.59 13.10
N GLN A 70 17.59 13.50 13.39
CA GLN A 70 17.46 12.35 12.48
C GLN A 70 16.50 12.67 11.34
N GLU A 71 16.83 12.16 10.16
CA GLU A 71 16.01 12.26 8.96
C GLU A 71 14.73 11.43 9.15
N VAL A 72 13.60 12.11 9.29
CA VAL A 72 12.29 11.45 9.35
C VAL A 72 11.82 11.29 7.93
N LYS A 73 11.68 10.06 7.44
CA LYS A 73 11.01 9.86 6.15
C LYS A 73 9.62 10.51 6.24
N PRO A 74 9.19 11.32 5.27
CA PRO A 74 7.96 12.09 5.38
C PRO A 74 6.71 11.23 5.56
N GLU A 75 6.76 10.00 5.07
CA GLU A 75 5.73 8.97 5.27
C GLU A 75 5.48 8.64 6.76
N TYR A 76 6.41 9.02 7.65
CA TYR A 76 6.35 8.83 9.10
C TYR A 76 6.29 10.14 9.89
N ALA A 77 6.39 11.31 9.26
CA ALA A 77 6.52 12.60 9.96
C ALA A 77 5.31 12.96 10.84
N HIS A 78 4.14 12.44 10.50
CA HIS A 78 2.88 12.59 11.23
C HIS A 78 2.55 11.40 12.13
N LEU A 79 3.43 10.38 12.21
CA LEU A 79 3.22 9.23 13.07
C LEU A 79 3.63 9.54 14.53
N PRO A 80 2.96 8.93 15.51
CA PRO A 80 3.27 9.18 16.91
C PRO A 80 4.70 8.72 17.24
N ALA A 81 5.35 9.40 18.19
CA ALA A 81 6.77 9.16 18.53
C ALA A 81 7.09 7.72 18.98
N ASN A 82 6.09 6.95 19.41
CA ASN A 82 6.20 5.54 19.81
C ASN A 82 5.82 4.56 18.69
N TYR A 83 5.63 5.04 17.46
CA TYR A 83 5.33 4.21 16.31
C TYR A 83 6.51 3.29 15.97
N ASN A 84 6.24 1.99 15.91
CA ASN A 84 7.20 0.99 15.45
C ASN A 84 6.77 0.47 14.07
N PRO A 85 7.54 0.74 12.99
CA PRO A 85 7.21 0.28 11.64
C PRO A 85 7.02 -1.23 11.52
N GLU A 86 7.70 -2.04 12.34
CA GLU A 86 7.61 -3.51 12.31
C GLU A 86 6.21 -4.03 12.67
N ASP A 87 5.46 -3.26 13.47
CA ASP A 87 4.10 -3.60 13.88
C ASP A 87 3.07 -3.25 12.79
N ASP A 88 3.47 -2.52 11.76
CA ASP A 88 2.61 -2.11 10.66
C ASP A 88 2.70 -3.09 9.49
N LEU A 89 1.57 -3.74 9.17
CA LEU A 89 1.53 -4.79 8.14
C LEU A 89 1.90 -4.28 6.74
N VAL A 90 1.71 -2.99 6.46
CA VAL A 90 1.91 -2.36 5.15
C VAL A 90 3.27 -1.66 5.09
N LEU A 91 3.56 -0.81 6.07
CA LEU A 91 4.74 0.06 6.05
C LEU A 91 6.05 -0.71 6.33
N ARG A 92 6.00 -1.83 7.06
CA ARG A 92 7.18 -2.70 7.25
C ARG A 92 7.75 -3.31 5.96
N LEU A 93 6.98 -3.32 4.88
CA LEU A 93 7.40 -3.89 3.59
C LEU A 93 8.22 -2.87 2.80
N ASP A 94 9.05 -2.09 3.49
CA ASP A 94 9.79 -0.94 2.97
C ASP A 94 10.66 -1.31 1.76
N TRP A 95 11.16 -2.55 1.70
CA TRP A 95 11.93 -3.12 0.58
C TRP A 95 11.20 -3.14 -0.78
N SER A 96 9.86 -3.08 -0.80
CA SER A 96 9.08 -3.14 -2.05
C SER A 96 8.62 -1.75 -2.48
N ALA A 97 8.83 -1.41 -3.76
CA ALA A 97 8.31 -0.15 -4.34
C ALA A 97 6.79 -0.09 -4.44
N ILE A 98 6.12 -1.23 -4.36
CA ILE A 98 4.66 -1.31 -4.30
C ILE A 98 4.23 -1.99 -3.00
N LYS A 99 3.07 -1.59 -2.48
CA LYS A 99 2.44 -2.15 -1.30
C LYS A 99 1.08 -2.74 -1.66
N LEU A 100 0.65 -3.71 -0.86
CA LEU A 100 -0.70 -4.25 -0.90
C LEU A 100 -1.48 -3.73 0.29
N LEU A 101 -2.68 -3.22 0.04
CA LEU A 101 -3.62 -2.80 1.07
C LEU A 101 -4.95 -3.50 0.85
N GLU A 102 -5.73 -3.67 1.91
CA GLU A 102 -7.10 -4.13 1.77
C GLU A 102 -8.02 -3.46 2.77
N SER A 103 -9.24 -3.18 2.32
CA SER A 103 -10.26 -2.62 3.20
C SER A 103 -11.03 -3.75 3.85
N HIS A 104 -11.11 -3.69 5.17
CA HIS A 104 -11.99 -4.55 5.93
C HIS A 104 -13.42 -3.98 5.90
N ASP A 105 -14.40 -4.85 5.70
CA ASP A 105 -15.81 -4.52 5.87
C ASP A 105 -16.37 -5.37 7.02
N GLY A 106 -16.57 -4.73 8.18
CA GLY A 106 -17.08 -5.40 9.38
C GLY A 106 -18.54 -5.85 9.28
N THR A 107 -19.26 -5.49 8.21
CA THR A 107 -20.63 -5.95 7.96
C THR A 107 -20.69 -7.21 7.09
N ASN A 108 -19.61 -7.55 6.40
CA ASN A 108 -19.55 -8.70 5.51
C ASN A 108 -18.72 -9.85 6.10
N ARG A 109 -19.30 -11.07 6.10
CA ARG A 109 -18.67 -12.29 6.60
C ARG A 109 -17.42 -12.70 5.83
N GLU A 110 -17.26 -12.20 4.60
CA GLU A 110 -16.05 -12.36 3.78
C GLU A 110 -14.89 -11.44 4.22
N THR A 111 -15.11 -10.52 5.16
CA THR A 111 -14.10 -9.71 5.90
C THR A 111 -13.12 -8.87 5.09
N SER A 112 -13.14 -8.92 3.76
CA SER A 112 -12.45 -7.98 2.90
C SER A 112 -13.38 -7.57 1.76
N ARG A 113 -13.27 -6.32 1.32
CA ARG A 113 -13.97 -5.84 0.12
C ARG A 113 -13.56 -6.67 -1.12
N PRO A 114 -14.36 -6.68 -2.20
CA PRO A 114 -14.07 -7.47 -3.40
C PRO A 114 -12.75 -7.13 -4.10
N TYR A 115 -12.05 -6.08 -3.66
CA TYR A 115 -10.76 -5.66 -4.18
C TYR A 115 -9.74 -5.44 -3.05
N ALA A 116 -8.48 -5.70 -3.36
CA ALA A 116 -7.34 -5.12 -2.67
C ALA A 116 -6.82 -3.91 -3.47
N PHE A 117 -5.82 -3.23 -2.94
CA PHE A 117 -5.16 -2.11 -3.61
C PHE A 117 -3.69 -2.43 -3.82
N VAL A 118 -3.19 -2.13 -5.02
CA VAL A 118 -1.77 -2.13 -5.35
C VAL A 118 -1.36 -0.67 -5.51
N ALA A 119 -0.45 -0.20 -4.67
CA ALA A 119 -0.07 1.20 -4.62
C ALA A 119 1.44 1.34 -4.51
N ASN A 120 2.04 2.28 -5.24
CA ASN A 120 3.45 2.62 -5.05
C ASN A 120 3.66 3.70 -4.00
N TYR A 121 2.59 4.45 -3.70
CA TYR A 121 2.61 5.48 -2.70
C TYR A 121 1.61 5.16 -1.60
N VAL A 122 2.08 5.11 -0.35
CA VAL A 122 1.26 4.79 0.81
C VAL A 122 1.70 5.60 2.00
N VAL A 123 0.76 6.30 2.61
CA VAL A 123 0.97 7.03 3.85
C VAL A 123 -0.12 6.71 4.84
N ARG A 124 0.27 6.43 6.08
CA ARG A 124 -0.67 6.11 7.16
C ARG A 124 -1.29 7.38 7.71
N VAL A 125 -2.59 7.54 7.59
CA VAL A 125 -3.36 8.73 7.99
C VAL A 125 -4.34 8.34 9.11
N ASP A 126 -3.81 7.92 10.26
CA ASP A 126 -4.62 7.56 11.44
C ASP A 126 -5.68 8.65 11.74
N GLN A 127 -6.72 8.30 12.51
CA GLN A 127 -7.98 9.05 12.64
C GLN A 127 -7.87 10.56 12.96
N ASP A 128 -6.70 11.04 13.41
CA ASP A 128 -6.41 12.45 13.69
C ASP A 128 -5.76 13.21 12.50
N CYS A 129 -5.65 12.60 11.32
CA CYS A 129 -5.21 13.28 10.11
C CYS A 129 -6.22 14.36 9.69
N ASN A 130 -5.86 15.63 9.85
CA ASN A 130 -6.64 16.76 9.35
C ASN A 130 -6.80 16.66 7.82
N LEU A 131 -8.02 16.73 7.30
CA LEU A 131 -8.36 16.71 5.86
C LEU A 131 -7.57 17.75 5.03
N SER A 132 -7.06 18.81 5.67
CA SER A 132 -6.15 19.77 5.04
C SER A 132 -4.81 19.16 4.63
N MET A 133 -4.34 18.15 5.35
CA MET A 133 -3.12 17.43 5.04
C MET A 133 -3.33 16.53 3.83
N GLU A 134 -4.51 15.91 3.69
CA GLU A 134 -4.90 15.09 2.53
C GLU A 134 -4.88 15.88 1.21
N SER A 135 -5.44 17.09 1.19
CA SER A 135 -5.45 17.95 0.00
C SER A 135 -4.06 18.51 -0.34
N ALA A 136 -3.27 18.87 0.67
CA ALA A 136 -1.88 19.31 0.50
C ALA A 136 -1.00 18.17 -0.05
N TYR A 137 -1.19 16.94 0.44
CA TYR A 137 -0.48 15.76 -0.03
C TYR A 137 -0.83 15.43 -1.49
N LYS A 138 -2.13 15.42 -1.81
CA LYS A 138 -2.60 15.22 -3.19
C LYS A 138 -2.05 16.29 -4.14
N ALA A 139 -1.98 17.55 -3.71
CA ALA A 139 -1.44 18.65 -4.50
C ALA A 139 0.08 18.52 -4.74
N LEU A 140 0.87 18.25 -3.68
CA LEU A 140 2.32 18.08 -3.77
C LEU A 140 2.74 16.93 -4.69
N LEU A 141 1.91 15.89 -4.78
CA LEU A 141 2.23 14.67 -5.53
C LEU A 141 1.67 14.70 -6.96
N THR A 142 0.62 15.48 -7.23
CA THR A 142 0.10 15.67 -8.60
C THR A 142 1.14 16.35 -9.50
N GLU A 143 1.93 17.29 -8.98
CA GLU A 143 2.97 18.00 -9.76
C GLU A 143 4.20 17.14 -10.08
N LYS A 144 4.53 16.12 -9.26
CA LYS A 144 5.70 15.25 -9.47
C LYS A 144 5.40 13.96 -10.26
N HIS A 145 4.15 13.49 -10.29
CA HIS A 145 3.83 12.10 -10.65
C HIS A 145 3.45 11.86 -12.13
N GLU A 146 3.18 12.87 -12.96
CA GLU A 146 2.80 12.61 -14.38
C GLU A 146 3.92 11.99 -15.23
N THR A 147 5.18 12.02 -14.77
CA THR A 147 6.35 11.56 -15.55
C THR A 147 7.03 10.28 -15.02
N GLU A 148 6.79 9.85 -13.78
CA GLU A 148 7.61 8.81 -13.11
C GLU A 148 6.93 7.46 -12.87
N HIS A 149 5.60 7.34 -13.06
CA HIS A 149 4.84 6.10 -12.73
C HIS A 149 4.62 5.15 -13.89
N GLY A 150 5.58 5.09 -14.82
CA GLY A 150 5.52 4.18 -15.97
C GLY A 150 5.31 2.72 -15.54
N TYR A 151 6.03 2.27 -14.51
CA TYR A 151 5.93 0.89 -14.03
C TYR A 151 4.58 0.59 -13.37
N LEU A 152 4.01 1.54 -12.61
CA LEU A 152 2.71 1.35 -11.97
C LEU A 152 1.59 1.27 -13.00
N LYS A 153 1.67 2.08 -14.07
CA LYS A 153 0.75 2.00 -15.22
C LYS A 153 0.89 0.69 -15.97
N THR A 154 2.11 0.21 -16.20
CA THR A 154 2.33 -1.12 -16.78
C THR A 154 1.73 -2.22 -15.91
N LEU A 155 1.93 -2.14 -14.59
CA LEU A 155 1.41 -3.11 -13.64
C LEU A 155 -0.12 -3.08 -13.58
N GLN A 156 -0.73 -1.90 -13.56
CA GLN A 156 -2.17 -1.70 -13.66
C GLN A 156 -2.73 -2.31 -14.94
N GLY A 157 -2.12 -2.01 -16.09
CA GLY A 157 -2.54 -2.57 -17.38
C GLY A 157 -2.48 -4.09 -17.44
N ALA A 158 -1.57 -4.72 -16.68
CA ALA A 158 -1.43 -6.17 -16.63
C ALA A 158 -2.36 -6.85 -15.60
N LEU A 159 -2.56 -6.24 -14.43
CA LEU A 159 -3.30 -6.85 -13.32
C LEU A 159 -4.78 -6.45 -13.28
N ALA A 160 -5.11 -5.24 -13.71
CA ALA A 160 -6.44 -4.65 -13.63
C ALA A 160 -6.63 -3.54 -14.70
N PRO A 161 -6.66 -3.89 -15.99
CA PRO A 161 -6.66 -2.91 -17.09
C PRO A 161 -7.85 -1.94 -17.07
N ASP A 162 -8.98 -2.36 -16.52
CA ASP A 162 -10.21 -1.57 -16.43
C ASP A 162 -10.27 -0.65 -15.19
N GLU A 163 -9.29 -0.76 -14.29
CA GLU A 163 -9.26 0.00 -13.03
C GLU A 163 -8.42 1.27 -13.16
N PRO A 164 -8.93 2.44 -12.75
CA PRO A 164 -8.16 3.68 -12.87
C PRO A 164 -6.99 3.71 -11.88
N LEU A 165 -5.92 4.44 -12.27
CA LEU A 165 -4.92 4.92 -11.32
C LEU A 165 -5.49 6.14 -10.58
N ALA A 166 -5.66 6.03 -9.27
CA ALA A 166 -6.28 7.06 -8.46
C ALA A 166 -5.79 7.06 -7.01
N TRP A 167 -6.18 8.11 -6.30
CA TRP A 167 -6.03 8.20 -4.84
C TRP A 167 -7.15 7.47 -4.13
N TYR A 168 -6.80 6.68 -3.12
CA TYR A 168 -7.75 5.94 -2.28
C TYR A 168 -7.43 6.14 -0.79
N VAL A 169 -8.50 6.17 0.00
CA VAL A 169 -8.42 6.06 1.47
C VAL A 169 -8.83 4.64 1.84
N VAL A 170 -7.90 3.89 2.42
CA VAL A 170 -8.06 2.47 2.73
C VAL A 170 -8.04 2.27 4.23
N HIS A 171 -9.16 1.79 4.77
CA HIS A 171 -9.28 1.41 6.18
C HIS A 171 -8.89 -0.05 6.34
N CYS A 172 -7.63 -0.28 6.71
CA CYS A 172 -7.10 -1.62 6.93
C CYS A 172 -7.41 -2.05 8.37
N ALA A 173 -8.12 -3.16 8.55
CA ALA A 173 -8.06 -4.08 9.71
C ALA A 173 -9.40 -4.76 9.99
N ASP A 174 -9.34 -6.03 10.41
CA ASP A 174 -10.22 -6.60 11.44
C ASP A 174 -9.36 -6.75 12.70
N PRO A 175 -9.65 -6.05 13.82
CA PRO A 175 -8.90 -6.25 15.07
C PRO A 175 -9.02 -7.68 15.63
N GLY A 176 -9.99 -8.50 15.19
CA GLY A 176 -10.20 -9.87 15.64
C GLY A 176 -9.48 -10.97 14.86
N ARG A 177 -8.69 -10.63 13.81
CA ARG A 177 -7.95 -11.63 12.98
C ARG A 177 -6.47 -11.78 13.32
N ALA A 178 -5.97 -10.96 14.24
CA ALA A 178 -4.58 -10.99 14.68
C ALA A 178 -4.31 -11.96 15.84
N THR A 179 -5.33 -12.71 16.29
CA THR A 179 -5.24 -13.73 17.35
C THR A 179 -5.40 -15.14 16.80
#